data_AF-A0A920VQS2-F1
#
_entry.id   AF-A0A920VQS2-F1
#
_cell.length_a   1.000
_cell.length_b   1.000
_cell.length_c   1.000
_cell.angle_alpha   90.00
_cell.angle_beta   90.00
_cell.angle_gamma   90.00
#
_symmetry.space_group_name_H-M   'P 1'
#
loop_
_entity.id
_entity.type
_entity.pdbx_description
1 polymer ?
#
loop_
_entity_poly.entity_id
_entity_poly.type
_entity_poly.pdbx_seq_one_letter_code
_entity_poly.pdbx_strand_id
1 'polypeptide(L)'
;MKITNVSLSVLESDQAVRDFELIKLHGQERERWLHSSGVGPQRSTDSSRQHEFVLHVDTDEGITGHCTAISEGVASLTKRDVEQLRGLVLGENPLHREHLYQKLHQGTRWVYRVAGWAGAFDNCLWDIAGKAADMPVWALIGRVRSRSPRT
;
A
#
# COMPACT_ATOMS: atom_id res chain seq x y z
N MET A 1 -8.91 -19.67 8.91
CA MET A 1 -8.27 -18.91 7.84
C MET A 1 -6.77 -18.85 8.04
N LYS A 2 -6.00 -19.22 7.02
CA LYS A 2 -4.53 -19.17 6.96
C LYS A 2 -4.07 -18.60 5.64
N ILE A 3 -2.98 -17.85 5.65
CA ILE A 3 -2.34 -17.34 4.44
C ILE A 3 -1.65 -18.49 3.70
N THR A 4 -1.97 -18.68 2.43
CA THR A 4 -1.44 -19.75 1.58
C THR A 4 -0.45 -19.24 0.55
N ASN A 5 -0.53 -17.96 0.16
CA ASN A 5 0.37 -17.37 -0.81
C ASN A 5 0.44 -15.84 -0.65
N VAL A 6 1.56 -15.26 -1.11
CA VAL A 6 1.74 -13.82 -1.29
C VAL A 6 2.36 -13.61 -2.66
N SER A 7 1.76 -12.83 -3.55
CA SER A 7 2.30 -12.59 -4.89
C SER A 7 2.22 -11.13 -5.30
N LEU A 8 3.02 -10.76 -6.30
CA LEU A 8 3.10 -9.41 -6.82
C LEU A 8 2.84 -9.46 -8.32
N SER A 9 1.82 -8.73 -8.77
CA SER A 9 1.50 -8.52 -10.17
C SER A 9 1.98 -7.14 -10.60
N VAL A 10 2.45 -7.02 -11.84
CA VAL A 10 2.81 -5.73 -12.44
C VAL A 10 1.78 -5.42 -13.52
N LEU A 11 1.09 -4.31 -13.36
CA LEU A 11 0.15 -3.77 -14.32
C LEU A 11 0.85 -2.69 -15.14
N GLU A 12 0.85 -2.86 -16.46
CA GLU A 12 1.31 -1.82 -17.37
C GLU A 12 0.13 -0.94 -17.78
N SER A 13 0.30 0.38 -17.67
CA SER A 13 -0.73 1.36 -18.03
C SER A 13 -0.16 2.44 -18.92
N ASP A 14 -0.92 2.78 -19.96
CA ASP A 14 -0.64 3.91 -20.86
C ASP A 14 -1.30 5.22 -20.36
N GLN A 15 -1.84 5.23 -19.13
CA GLN A 15 -2.50 6.41 -18.56
C GLN A 15 -1.49 7.50 -18.19
N ALA A 16 -1.82 8.74 -18.56
CA ALA A 16 -1.05 9.91 -18.14
C ALA A 16 -1.13 10.11 -16.62
N VAL A 17 0.01 10.13 -15.95
CA VAL A 17 0.10 10.50 -14.54
C VAL A 17 -0.08 12.01 -14.41
N ARG A 18 -0.91 12.42 -13.46
CA ARG A 18 -0.97 13.83 -13.06
C ARG A 18 0.14 14.08 -12.06
N ASP A 19 1.24 14.66 -12.54
CA ASP A 19 2.24 15.21 -11.66
C ASP A 19 1.72 16.50 -11.04
N PHE A 20 1.95 16.67 -9.74
CA PHE A 20 1.65 17.88 -9.02
C PHE A 20 2.95 18.50 -8.53
N GLU A 21 3.11 19.80 -8.73
CA GLU A 21 4.21 20.53 -8.14
C GLU A 21 3.85 20.94 -6.72
N LEU A 22 4.72 20.63 -5.75
CA LEU A 22 4.58 21.12 -4.39
C LEU A 22 5.18 22.52 -4.28
N ILE A 23 4.34 23.51 -4.05
CA ILE A 23 4.76 24.90 -3.84
C ILE A 23 4.79 25.18 -2.33
N LYS A 24 5.95 25.62 -1.84
CA LYS A 24 6.08 26.10 -0.45
C LYS A 24 5.42 27.47 -0.31
N LEU A 25 4.52 27.61 0.65
CA LEU A 25 3.95 28.90 1.00
C LEU A 25 4.95 29.70 1.85
N HIS A 26 5.48 30.78 1.28
CA HIS A 26 6.34 31.71 1.99
C HIS A 26 5.53 32.63 2.92
N GLY A 27 6.16 33.13 3.99
CA GLY A 27 5.54 34.07 4.94
C GLY A 27 4.56 33.46 5.95
N GLN A 28 4.59 32.14 6.12
CA GLN A 28 3.77 31.43 7.11
C GLN A 28 4.61 31.11 8.35
N GLU A 29 4.00 31.25 9.55
CA GLU A 29 4.63 30.89 10.82
C GLU A 29 4.96 29.39 10.92
N ARG A 30 4.22 28.56 10.17
CA ARG A 30 4.46 27.12 10.01
C ARG A 30 4.64 26.78 8.54
N GLU A 31 5.56 25.86 8.25
CA GLU A 31 5.75 25.35 6.90
C GLU A 31 4.44 24.76 6.36
N ARG A 32 4.01 25.28 5.21
CA ARG A 32 2.82 24.82 4.49
C ARG A 32 3.17 24.63 3.02
N TRP A 33 2.61 23.57 2.44
CA TRP A 33 2.78 23.20 1.04
C TRP A 33 1.41 23.17 0.37
N LEU A 34 1.32 23.68 -0.86
CA LEU A 34 0.17 23.54 -1.73
C LEU A 34 0.54 22.70 -2.95
N HIS A 35 -0.43 22.00 -3.53
CA HIS A 35 -0.29 21.46 -4.86
C HIS A 35 -0.64 22.56 -5.87
N SER A 36 0.26 22.83 -6.80
CA SER A 36 -0.04 23.62 -7.99
C SER A 36 -0.60 22.69 -9.07
N SER A 37 -1.69 23.10 -9.70
CA SER A 37 -2.24 22.45 -10.89
C SER A 37 -1.38 22.71 -12.14
N GLY A 38 -0.27 23.44 -12.00
CA GLY A 38 0.68 23.66 -13.07
C GLY A 38 1.19 22.32 -13.57
N VAL A 39 1.20 22.16 -14.89
CA VAL A 39 1.93 21.09 -15.56
C VAL A 39 3.38 21.22 -15.10
N GLY A 40 3.78 20.41 -14.12
CA GLY A 40 5.18 20.29 -13.74
C GLY A 40 6.00 19.97 -14.99
N PRO A 41 7.32 20.24 -15.01
CA PRO A 41 8.14 19.98 -16.18
C PRO A 41 7.85 18.56 -16.65
N GLN A 42 7.27 18.46 -17.84
CA GLN A 42 6.86 17.21 -18.46
C GLN A 42 8.14 16.39 -18.54
N ARG A 43 8.35 15.46 -17.60
CA ARG A 43 9.50 14.55 -17.67
C ARG A 43 9.37 13.92 -19.04
N SER A 44 10.34 14.19 -19.91
CA SER A 44 10.35 13.65 -21.26
C SER A 44 10.59 12.15 -21.15
N THR A 45 9.55 11.40 -20.86
CA THR A 45 9.61 9.94 -20.84
C THR A 45 9.31 9.48 -22.25
N ASP A 46 10.36 9.23 -23.01
CA ASP A 46 10.35 8.39 -24.22
C ASP A 46 10.08 6.90 -23.87
N SER A 47 9.38 6.64 -22.76
CA SER A 47 8.94 5.33 -22.29
C SER A 47 7.58 5.48 -21.61
N SER A 48 6.53 5.61 -22.42
CA SER A 48 5.17 6.00 -22.02
C SER A 48 4.37 4.98 -21.20
N ARG A 49 5.02 3.95 -20.63
CA ARG A 49 4.35 2.88 -19.87
C ARG A 49 4.63 3.03 -18.39
N GLN A 50 3.57 3.15 -17.62
CA GLN A 50 3.60 3.17 -16.16
C GLN A 50 3.46 1.74 -15.63
N HIS A 51 4.24 1.41 -14.61
CA HIS A 51 4.14 0.14 -13.90
C HIS A 51 3.46 0.36 -12.54
N GLU A 52 2.28 -0.22 -12.36
CA GLU A 52 1.61 -0.30 -11.07
C GLU A 52 1.83 -1.69 -10.48
N PHE A 53 2.24 -1.75 -9.22
CA PHE A 53 2.46 -3.02 -8.54
C PHE A 53 1.24 -3.35 -7.69
N VAL A 54 0.70 -4.55 -7.81
CA VAL A 54 -0.44 -5.01 -7.01
C VAL A 54 0.00 -6.22 -6.19
N LEU A 55 -0.09 -6.09 -4.88
CA LEU A 55 0.16 -7.19 -3.94
C LEU A 55 -1.12 -8.00 -3.77
N HIS A 56 -0.97 -9.32 -3.76
CA HIS A 56 -2.02 -10.30 -3.54
C HIS A 56 -1.66 -11.18 -2.34
N VAL A 57 -2.61 -11.40 -1.44
CA VAL A 57 -2.48 -12.32 -0.30
C VAL A 57 -3.63 -13.30 -0.36
N ASP A 58 -3.33 -14.57 -0.62
CA ASP A 58 -4.32 -15.63 -0.76
C ASP A 58 -4.49 -16.40 0.54
N THR A 59 -5.69 -16.91 0.79
CA THR A 59 -6.02 -17.71 1.98
C THR A 59 -6.56 -19.10 1.62
N ASP A 60 -6.53 -20.00 2.59
CA ASP A 60 -7.10 -21.36 2.48
C ASP A 60 -8.64 -21.38 2.36
N GLU A 61 -9.30 -20.28 2.72
CA GLU A 61 -10.76 -20.11 2.60
C GLU A 61 -11.17 -19.48 1.25
N GLY A 62 -10.22 -19.26 0.33
CA GLY A 62 -10.50 -18.70 -0.99
C GLY A 62 -10.71 -17.18 -1.01
N ILE A 63 -10.44 -16.48 0.09
CA ILE A 63 -10.46 -15.02 0.15
C ILE A 63 -9.06 -14.49 -0.19
N THR A 64 -8.99 -13.60 -1.17
CA THR A 64 -7.74 -12.91 -1.53
C THR A 64 -7.84 -11.43 -1.18
N GLY A 65 -6.80 -10.91 -0.53
CA GLY A 65 -6.60 -9.48 -0.28
C GLY A 65 -5.77 -8.82 -1.36
N HIS A 66 -6.14 -7.60 -1.77
CA HIS A 66 -5.42 -6.83 -2.78
C HIS A 66 -5.04 -5.44 -2.27
N CYS A 67 -3.87 -4.97 -2.68
CA CYS A 67 -3.45 -3.59 -2.45
C CYS A 67 -2.50 -3.15 -3.56
N THR A 68 -2.69 -1.93 -4.06
CA THR A 68 -1.66 -1.26 -4.86
C THR A 68 -0.45 -0.97 -3.98
N ALA A 69 0.67 -1.62 -4.28
CA ALA A 69 1.98 -1.27 -3.75
C ALA A 69 2.56 -0.10 -4.54
N ILE A 70 3.12 0.88 -3.84
CA ILE A 70 3.59 2.15 -4.41
C ILE A 70 4.57 1.90 -5.57
N SER A 71 4.30 2.53 -6.72
CA SER A 71 5.24 2.60 -7.85
C SER A 71 6.37 3.59 -7.54
N GLU A 72 7.53 3.30 -8.11
CA GLU A 72 8.83 4.00 -8.03
C GLU A 72 8.99 5.22 -7.09
N GLY A 73 9.98 5.13 -6.19
CA GLY A 73 10.66 6.31 -5.63
C GLY A 73 10.71 6.41 -4.10
N VAL A 74 9.80 5.77 -3.36
CA VAL A 74 9.78 5.91 -1.87
C VAL A 74 9.68 4.59 -1.10
N ALA A 75 9.08 3.54 -1.66
CA ALA A 75 9.07 2.20 -1.06
C ALA A 75 8.64 1.13 -2.09
N SER A 76 9.52 0.81 -3.05
CA SER A 76 9.24 -0.28 -3.98
C SER A 76 9.36 -1.63 -3.26
N LEU A 77 8.26 -2.38 -3.20
CA LEU A 77 8.25 -3.77 -2.75
C LEU A 77 8.99 -4.61 -3.81
N THR A 78 10.21 -5.00 -3.51
CA THR A 78 11.02 -5.82 -4.43
C THR A 78 10.57 -7.29 -4.38
N LYS A 79 10.92 -8.07 -5.40
CA LYS A 79 10.70 -9.53 -5.40
C LYS A 79 11.30 -10.21 -4.17
N ARG A 80 12.46 -9.72 -3.69
CA ARG A 80 13.11 -10.20 -2.46
C ARG A 80 12.27 -9.92 -1.23
N ASP A 81 11.61 -8.76 -1.18
CA ASP A 81 10.75 -8.36 -0.06
C ASP A 81 9.53 -9.25 0.04
N VAL A 82 8.93 -9.58 -1.12
CA VAL A 82 7.80 -10.52 -1.20
C VAL A 82 8.22 -11.91 -0.75
N GLU A 83 9.38 -12.41 -1.17
CA GLU A 83 9.89 -13.72 -0.74
C GLU A 83 10.15 -13.76 0.77
N GLN A 84 10.77 -12.72 1.32
CA GLN A 84 10.97 -12.60 2.75
C GLN A 84 9.64 -12.54 3.50
N LEU A 85 8.66 -11.80 2.98
CA LEU A 85 7.33 -11.72 3.55
C LEU A 85 6.67 -13.09 3.59
N ARG A 86 6.70 -13.88 2.50
CA ARG A 86 6.21 -15.27 2.48
C ARG A 86 6.82 -16.11 3.58
N GLY A 87 8.15 -16.08 3.71
CA GLY A 87 8.85 -16.85 4.75
C GLY A 87 8.41 -16.51 6.17
N LEU A 88 7.83 -15.33 6.40
CA LEU A 88 7.37 -14.87 7.71
C LEU A 88 5.87 -15.07 7.94
N VAL A 89 5.04 -15.08 6.90
CA VAL A 89 3.57 -14.98 7.06
C VAL A 89 2.78 -16.19 6.55
N LEU A 90 3.39 -17.10 5.79
CA LEU A 90 2.69 -18.30 5.33
C LEU A 90 2.23 -19.15 6.53
N GLY A 91 0.98 -19.63 6.46
CA GLY A 91 0.33 -20.41 7.52
C GLY A 91 -0.25 -19.59 8.67
N GLU A 92 0.07 -18.29 8.75
CA GLU A 92 -0.48 -17.39 9.76
C GLU A 92 -1.94 -17.02 9.47
N ASN A 93 -2.70 -16.68 10.51
CA ASN A 93 -4.06 -16.19 10.35
C ASN A 93 -4.04 -14.69 9.97
N PRO A 94 -4.56 -14.29 8.79
CA PRO A 94 -4.55 -12.90 8.34
C PRO A 94 -5.40 -11.96 9.22
N LEU A 95 -6.31 -12.51 10.04
CA LEU A 95 -7.13 -11.72 10.97
C LEU A 95 -6.36 -11.32 12.23
N HIS A 96 -5.21 -11.94 12.52
CA HIS A 96 -4.32 -11.57 13.64
C HIS A 96 -3.38 -10.40 13.24
N ARG A 97 -3.96 -9.31 12.71
CA ARG A 97 -3.21 -8.19 12.10
C ARG A 97 -2.17 -7.58 13.02
N GLU A 98 -2.53 -7.30 14.28
CA GLU A 98 -1.58 -6.72 15.25
C GLU A 98 -0.41 -7.67 15.53
N HIS A 99 -0.66 -8.98 15.65
CA HIS A 99 0.41 -9.96 15.81
C HIS A 99 1.37 -9.94 14.61
N LEU A 100 0.82 -9.94 13.39
CA LEU A 100 1.60 -9.89 12.15
C LEU A 100 2.38 -8.57 12.04
N TYR A 101 1.76 -7.44 12.38
CA TYR A 101 2.42 -6.14 12.46
C TYR A 101 3.61 -6.19 13.42
N GLN A 102 3.40 -6.65 14.66
CA GLN A 102 4.47 -6.76 15.65
C GLN A 102 5.57 -7.72 15.21
N LYS A 103 5.23 -8.86 14.62
CA LYS A 103 6.19 -9.84 14.07
C LYS A 103 7.07 -9.22 13.00
N LEU A 104 6.46 -8.52 12.03
CA LEU A 104 7.17 -7.86 10.94
C LEU A 104 7.95 -6.63 11.41
N HIS A 105 7.45 -5.92 12.42
CA HIS A 105 8.11 -4.77 13.03
C HIS A 105 9.32 -5.18 13.90
N GLN A 106 9.24 -6.27 14.66
CA GLN A 106 10.38 -6.83 15.39
C GLN A 106 11.53 -7.20 14.46
N GLY A 107 11.21 -7.71 13.26
CA GLY A 107 12.19 -7.94 12.19
C GLY A 107 12.88 -6.67 11.68
N THR A 108 12.29 -5.48 11.87
CA THR A 108 12.89 -4.18 11.49
C THR A 108 13.76 -3.55 12.56
N ARG A 109 13.58 -3.92 13.83
CA ARG A 109 14.31 -3.30 14.96
C ARG A 109 15.82 -3.58 14.92
N TRP A 110 16.26 -4.58 14.15
CA TRP A 110 17.66 -5.01 14.04
C TRP A 110 18.17 -5.09 12.59
N VAL A 111 17.35 -4.79 11.58
CA VAL A 111 17.69 -4.95 10.16
C VAL A 111 17.21 -3.74 9.37
N TYR A 112 18.12 -3.16 8.58
CA TYR A 112 18.08 -1.98 7.68
C TYR A 112 16.83 -1.79 6.78
N ARG A 113 15.63 -1.84 7.33
CA ARG A 113 14.36 -1.72 6.59
C ARG A 113 13.71 -0.38 6.88
N VAL A 114 13.11 0.20 5.83
CA VAL A 114 12.32 1.42 5.95
C VAL A 114 11.11 1.14 6.83
N ALA A 115 10.79 2.08 7.74
CA ALA A 115 9.57 2.00 8.53
C ALA A 115 8.35 1.84 7.59
N GLY A 116 7.47 0.89 7.90
CA GLY A 116 6.29 0.63 7.07
C GLY A 116 6.52 -0.21 5.81
N TRP A 117 7.67 -0.89 5.67
CA TRP A 117 7.95 -1.75 4.50
C TRP A 117 6.88 -2.83 4.21
N ALA A 118 6.09 -3.23 5.22
CA ALA A 118 4.99 -4.18 5.10
C ALA A 118 3.59 -3.51 5.01
N GLY A 119 3.53 -2.20 4.75
CA GLY A 119 2.25 -1.46 4.72
C GLY A 119 1.27 -1.96 3.66
N ALA A 120 1.76 -2.31 2.46
CA ALA A 120 0.91 -2.90 1.42
C ALA A 120 0.35 -4.27 1.85
N PHE A 121 1.13 -5.05 2.59
CA PHE A 121 0.66 -6.31 3.17
C PHE A 121 -0.44 -6.07 4.21
N ASP A 122 -0.25 -5.12 5.14
CA ASP A 122 -1.27 -4.77 6.12
C ASP A 122 -2.59 -4.32 5.46
N ASN A 123 -2.52 -3.53 4.39
CA ASN A 123 -3.68 -3.17 3.59
C ASN A 123 -4.39 -4.38 2.97
N CYS A 124 -3.65 -5.37 2.44
CA CYS A 124 -4.24 -6.63 1.97
C CYS A 124 -4.96 -7.37 3.12
N LEU A 125 -4.41 -7.36 4.34
CA LEU A 125 -5.07 -7.98 5.50
C LEU A 125 -6.38 -7.27 5.88
N TRP A 126 -6.44 -5.95 5.74
CA TRP A 126 -7.68 -5.18 5.92
C TRP A 126 -8.72 -5.51 4.84
N ASP A 127 -8.31 -5.66 3.59
CA ASP A 127 -9.20 -6.09 2.51
C ASP A 127 -9.76 -7.51 2.77
N ILE A 128 -8.91 -8.46 3.20
CA ILE A 128 -9.34 -9.80 3.63
C ILE A 128 -10.35 -9.71 4.77
N ALA A 129 -10.06 -8.90 5.80
CA ALA A 129 -10.95 -8.76 6.95
C ALA A 129 -12.31 -8.17 6.55
N GLY A 130 -12.33 -7.20 5.63
CA GLY A 130 -13.56 -6.65 5.06
C GLY A 130 -14.39 -7.72 4.35
N LYS A 131 -13.76 -8.49 3.46
CA LYS A 131 -14.39 -9.58 2.71
C LYS A 131 -14.90 -10.70 3.63
N ALA A 132 -14.09 -11.11 4.61
CA ALA A 132 -14.44 -12.16 5.56
C ALA A 132 -15.61 -11.76 6.48
N ALA A 133 -15.72 -10.47 6.80
CA ALA A 133 -16.80 -9.93 7.64
C ALA A 133 -18.03 -9.46 6.83
N ASP A 134 -17.97 -9.51 5.49
CA ASP A 134 -18.95 -8.88 4.59
C ASP A 134 -19.21 -7.39 4.94
N MET A 135 -18.13 -6.67 5.25
CA MET A 135 -18.18 -5.29 5.69
C MET A 135 -17.12 -4.44 4.98
N PRO A 136 -17.43 -3.18 4.64
CA PRO A 136 -16.40 -2.27 4.17
C PRO A 136 -15.43 -1.94 5.30
N VAL A 137 -14.13 -1.78 4.97
CA VAL A 137 -13.05 -1.54 5.95
C VAL A 137 -13.34 -0.34 6.87
N TRP A 138 -13.92 0.74 6.35
CA TRP A 138 -14.28 1.91 7.17
C TRP A 138 -15.31 1.59 8.27
N ALA A 139 -16.15 0.57 8.08
CA ALA A 139 -17.11 0.13 9.09
C ALA A 139 -16.42 -0.71 10.17
N LEU A 140 -15.40 -1.50 9.79
CA LEU A 140 -14.59 -2.30 10.72
C LEU A 140 -13.71 -1.43 11.63
N ILE A 141 -13.16 -0.34 11.09
CA ILE A 141 -12.28 0.58 11.85
C ILE A 141 -13.08 1.37 12.89
N GLY A 142 -14.31 1.75 12.56
CA GLY A 142 -15.14 2.62 13.40
C GLY A 142 -15.90 3.61 12.53
N ARG A 143 -17.14 3.24 12.17
CA ARG A 143 -18.01 4.07 11.33
C ARG A 143 -18.25 5.45 11.94
N VAL A 144 -17.76 6.49 11.27
CA VAL A 144 -18.08 7.89 11.60
C VAL A 144 -19.09 8.49 10.61
N ARG A 145 -18.94 8.22 9.31
CA ARG A 145 -19.81 8.76 8.25
C ARG A 145 -19.82 7.83 7.03
N SER A 146 -20.87 7.91 6.21
CA SER A 146 -20.99 7.14 4.96
C SER A 146 -20.46 7.88 3.72
N ARG A 147 -20.15 9.17 3.82
CA ARG A 147 -19.63 9.99 2.71
C ARG A 147 -18.76 11.14 3.22
N SER A 148 -17.72 11.49 2.49
CA SER A 148 -16.98 12.75 2.63
C SER A 148 -17.38 13.74 1.52
N PRO A 149 -17.35 15.06 1.78
CA PRO A 149 -17.44 16.05 0.72
C PRO A 149 -16.33 15.82 -0.32
N ARG A 150 -16.66 15.86 -1.61
CA ARG A 150 -15.65 15.98 -2.68
C ARG A 150 -15.42 17.47 -2.91
N THR A 151 -14.21 17.94 -2.67
CA THR A 151 -13.72 19.27 -3.07
C THR A 151 -13.22 19.25 -4.51
#